data_AF-A0A0F9JFB7-F1
#
_entry.id   AF-A0A0F9JFB7-F1
#
_cell.length_a   1.000
_cell.length_b   1.000
_cell.length_c   1.000
_cell.angle_alpha   90.00
_cell.angle_beta   90.00
_cell.angle_gamma   90.00
#
_symmetry.space_group_name_H-M   'P 1'
#
loop_
_entity.id
_entity.type
_entity.pdbx_description
1 polymer ?
#
loop_
_entity_poly.entity_id
_entity_poly.type
_entity_poly.pdbx_seq_one_letter_code
_entity_poly.pdbx_strand_id
1 'polypeptide(L)'
;MKLFEVKSKAKSKFQKLEGNKKPLADEERAECMKRKATWNHGPNGGETPAVWKSVDKKGTVTYVTNTHRAYNAAPTLKGAINKYHSFIKGTA
;
A
#
# COMPACT_ATOMS: atom_id res chain seq x y z
N MET A 1 27.44 -34.29 3.83
CA MET A 1 26.44 -33.35 3.28
C MET A 1 26.62 -32.00 3.96
N LYS A 2 26.99 -30.94 3.23
CA LYS A 2 27.03 -29.57 3.78
C LYS A 2 25.61 -29.00 3.75
N LEU A 3 24.97 -28.90 4.91
CA LEU A 3 23.78 -28.07 5.05
C LEU A 3 24.21 -26.61 4.85
N PHE A 4 23.91 -26.03 3.69
CA PHE A 4 23.96 -24.59 3.50
C PHE A 4 22.76 -24.00 4.22
N GLU A 5 22.99 -23.48 5.42
CA GLU A 5 22.02 -22.71 6.18
C GLU A 5 21.77 -21.39 5.43
N VAL A 6 20.71 -21.37 4.60
CA VAL A 6 20.25 -20.15 3.95
C VAL A 6 19.68 -19.25 5.05
N LYS A 7 20.51 -18.39 5.64
CA LYS A 7 20.06 -17.29 6.49
C LYS A 7 19.07 -16.45 5.68
N SER A 8 17.76 -16.70 5.86
CA SER A 8 16.73 -15.95 5.15
C SER A 8 16.91 -14.47 5.48
N LYS A 9 17.21 -13.65 4.47
CA LYS A 9 17.35 -12.19 4.68
C LYS A 9 16.02 -11.69 5.25
N ALA A 10 16.10 -10.98 6.38
CA ALA A 10 14.91 -10.37 6.97
C ALA A 10 14.26 -9.43 5.94
N LYS A 11 12.97 -9.67 5.64
CA LYS A 11 12.21 -8.82 4.71
C LYS A 11 12.24 -7.36 5.17
N SER A 12 12.39 -6.44 4.22
CA SER A 12 12.29 -5.01 4.49
C SER A 12 10.90 -4.65 5.02
N LYS A 13 10.78 -3.48 5.65
CA LYS A 13 9.48 -3.01 6.17
C LYS A 13 8.41 -2.96 5.06
N PHE A 14 8.77 -2.49 3.88
CA PHE A 14 7.87 -2.43 2.73
C PHE A 14 7.48 -3.84 2.22
N GLN A 15 8.46 -4.74 2.08
CA GLN A 15 8.19 -6.13 1.67
C GLN A 15 7.26 -6.88 2.63
N LYS A 16 7.33 -6.57 3.93
CA LYS A 16 6.39 -7.11 4.93
C LYS A 16 4.98 -6.57 4.71
N LEU A 17 4.84 -5.28 4.40
CA LEU A 17 3.53 -4.68 4.14
C LEU A 17 2.90 -5.27 2.88
N GLU A 18 3.68 -5.37 1.81
CA GLU A 18 3.24 -5.92 0.52
C GLU A 18 2.85 -7.39 0.63
N GLY A 19 3.62 -8.20 1.36
CA GLY A 19 3.29 -9.61 1.60
C GLY A 19 2.01 -9.83 2.42
N ASN A 20 1.49 -8.79 3.08
CA ASN A 20 0.29 -8.82 3.90
C ASN A 20 -0.85 -7.96 3.27
N LYS A 21 -0.72 -7.61 1.99
CA LYS A 21 -1.70 -6.78 1.28
C LYS A 21 -3.07 -7.44 1.25
N LYS A 22 -4.10 -6.66 1.56
CA LYS A 22 -5.51 -7.06 1.45
C LYS A 22 -6.29 -6.06 0.59
N PRO A 23 -7.34 -6.50 -0.12
CA PRO A 23 -8.25 -5.61 -0.84
C PRO A 23 -8.91 -4.61 0.11
N LEU A 24 -9.04 -3.36 -0.30
CA LEU A 24 -9.88 -2.39 0.40
C LEU A 24 -11.33 -2.86 0.42
N ALA A 25 -12.04 -2.56 1.50
CA ALA A 25 -13.49 -2.69 1.56
C ALA A 25 -14.13 -1.64 0.64
N ASP A 26 -15.39 -1.86 0.25
CA ASP A 26 -16.07 -0.99 -0.72
C ASP A 26 -16.19 0.45 -0.22
N GLU A 27 -16.42 0.66 1.07
CA GLU A 27 -16.46 1.99 1.69
C GLU A 27 -15.10 2.70 1.63
N GLU A 28 -14.01 1.99 1.96
CA GLU A 28 -12.65 2.51 1.91
C GLU A 28 -12.24 2.86 0.47
N ARG A 29 -12.63 2.00 -0.47
CA ARG A 29 -12.46 2.23 -1.89
C ARG A 29 -13.24 3.47 -2.33
N ALA A 30 -14.52 3.58 -1.98
CA ALA A 30 -15.36 4.73 -2.30
C ALA A 30 -14.76 6.03 -1.74
N GLU A 31 -14.22 6.03 -0.52
CA GLU A 31 -13.56 7.20 0.04
C GLU A 31 -12.27 7.58 -0.72
N CYS A 32 -11.45 6.61 -1.13
CA CYS A 32 -10.28 6.88 -1.97
C CYS A 32 -10.66 7.55 -3.29
N MET A 33 -11.68 6.99 -3.97
CA MET A 33 -12.17 7.53 -5.25
C MET A 33 -12.77 8.92 -5.06
N LYS A 34 -13.62 9.13 -4.04
CA LYS A 34 -14.21 10.43 -3.69
C LYS A 34 -13.16 11.51 -3.44
N ARG A 35 -12.05 11.16 -2.79
CA ARG A 35 -10.94 12.06 -2.50
C ARG A 35 -9.90 12.16 -3.62
N LYS A 36 -10.15 11.57 -4.80
CA LYS A 36 -9.25 11.55 -5.96
C LYS A 36 -7.85 11.02 -5.63
N ALA A 37 -7.78 10.07 -4.70
CA ALA A 37 -6.55 9.35 -4.38
C ALA A 37 -6.47 8.11 -5.27
N THR A 38 -6.26 8.34 -6.57
CA THR A 38 -6.40 7.32 -7.62
C THR A 38 -5.18 7.24 -8.53
N TRP A 39 -5.03 6.09 -9.17
CA TRP A 39 -4.09 5.83 -10.25
C TRP A 39 -4.83 5.32 -11.47
N ASN A 40 -4.41 5.72 -12.67
CA ASN A 40 -5.02 5.31 -13.95
C ASN A 40 -4.40 4.00 -14.47
N HIS A 41 -4.31 3.00 -13.59
CA HIS A 41 -3.68 1.70 -13.86
C HIS A 41 -4.68 0.56 -13.91
N GLY A 42 -5.98 0.85 -13.84
CA GLY A 42 -7.04 -0.13 -13.97
C GLY A 42 -7.18 -0.67 -15.40
N PRO A 43 -8.06 -1.67 -15.61
CA PRO A 43 -8.41 -2.13 -16.94
C PRO A 43 -8.78 -0.94 -17.83
N ASN A 44 -8.17 -0.86 -19.02
CA ASN A 44 -8.34 0.25 -19.98
C ASN A 44 -7.95 1.64 -19.45
N GLY A 45 -7.00 1.72 -18.51
CA GLY A 45 -6.59 3.00 -17.91
C GLY A 45 -7.58 3.53 -16.87
N GLY A 46 -8.52 2.69 -16.42
CA GLY A 46 -9.51 3.06 -15.43
C GLY A 46 -8.89 3.50 -14.10
N GLU A 47 -9.60 4.37 -13.38
CA GLU A 47 -9.18 4.81 -12.06
C GLU A 47 -9.23 3.66 -11.05
N THR A 48 -8.14 3.50 -10.31
CA THR A 48 -7.99 2.55 -9.22
C THR A 48 -7.52 3.26 -7.97
N PRO A 49 -7.88 2.79 -6.76
CA PRO A 49 -7.38 3.39 -5.53
C PRO A 49 -5.85 3.39 -5.48
N ALA A 50 -5.26 4.55 -5.18
CA ALA A 50 -3.82 4.71 -4.98
C ALA A 50 -3.34 4.23 -3.60
N VAL A 51 -4.30 3.96 -2.70
CA VAL A 51 -4.08 3.41 -1.38
C VAL A 51 -4.47 1.94 -1.39
N TRP A 52 -3.69 1.13 -0.69
CA TRP A 52 -4.02 -0.25 -0.36
C TRP A 52 -3.81 -0.48 1.14
N LYS A 53 -4.38 -1.55 1.69
CA LYS A 53 -4.19 -1.89 3.10
C LYS A 53 -3.37 -3.16 3.28
N SER A 54 -2.60 -3.17 4.34
CA SER A 54 -1.85 -4.30 4.85
C SER A 54 -2.45 -4.70 6.18
N VAL A 55 -2.67 -5.99 6.41
CA VAL A 55 -3.17 -6.49 7.69
C VAL A 55 -2.17 -7.50 8.23
N ASP A 56 -1.53 -7.17 9.36
CA ASP A 56 -0.55 -8.04 9.97
C ASP A 56 -1.22 -9.27 10.65
N LYS A 57 -0.38 -10.19 11.15
CA LYS A 57 -0.85 -11.39 11.85
C LYS A 57 -1.61 -11.10 13.15
N LYS A 58 -1.47 -9.91 13.71
CA LYS A 58 -2.16 -9.45 14.92
C LYS A 58 -3.47 -8.72 14.61
N GLY A 59 -3.81 -8.54 13.33
CA GLY A 59 -4.98 -7.80 12.89
C GLY A 59 -4.76 -6.30 12.75
N THR A 60 -3.54 -5.80 12.94
CA THR A 60 -3.23 -4.36 12.79
C THR A 60 -3.32 -3.97 11.32
N VAL A 61 -4.17 -2.98 11.03
CA VAL A 61 -4.32 -2.43 9.69
C VAL A 61 -3.32 -1.29 9.48
N THR A 62 -2.60 -1.34 8.37
CA THR A 62 -1.75 -0.24 7.90
C THR A 62 -2.14 0.11 6.47
N TYR A 63 -2.51 1.35 6.23
CA TYR A 63 -2.79 1.87 4.90
C TYR A 63 -1.50 2.38 4.26
N VAL A 64 -1.29 2.03 3.02
CA VAL A 64 -0.05 2.31 2.28
C VAL A 64 -0.40 2.94 0.94
N THR A 65 0.35 3.95 0.56
CA THR A 65 0.35 4.53 -0.79
C THR A 65 1.78 4.58 -1.29
N ASN A 66 1.98 4.24 -2.56
CA ASN A 66 3.33 4.15 -3.12
C ASN A 66 3.36 4.35 -4.63
N THR A 67 4.55 4.68 -5.10
CA THR A 67 5.01 4.63 -6.49
C THR A 67 6.17 3.64 -6.58
N HIS A 68 6.82 3.54 -7.74
CA HIS A 68 8.07 2.79 -7.88
C HIS A 68 9.26 3.47 -7.17
N ARG A 69 9.17 4.77 -6.86
CA ARG A 69 10.26 5.56 -6.24
C ARG A 69 10.13 5.68 -4.72
N ALA A 70 8.90 5.78 -4.20
CA ALA A 70 8.67 6.05 -2.78
C ALA A 70 7.37 5.39 -2.28
N TYR A 71 7.29 5.21 -0.96
CA TYR A 71 6.07 4.78 -0.27
C TYR A 71 5.85 5.56 1.02
N ASN A 72 4.59 5.66 1.43
CA ASN A 72 4.18 6.20 2.71
C ASN A 72 3.11 5.30 3.33
N ALA A 73 3.14 5.18 4.66
CA ALA A 73 2.19 4.38 5.42
C ALA A 73 1.52 5.20 6.53
N ALA A 74 0.27 4.86 6.87
CA ALA A 74 -0.48 5.49 7.95
C ALA A 74 -1.41 4.47 8.63
N PRO A 75 -1.76 4.67 9.92
CA PRO A 75 -2.71 3.80 10.62
C PRO A 75 -4.16 4.01 10.18
N THR A 76 -4.46 5.11 9.47
CA THR A 76 -5.81 5.43 9.00
C THR A 76 -5.82 5.69 7.49
N LEU A 77 -6.97 5.40 6.87
CA LEU A 77 -7.19 5.63 5.44
C LEU A 77 -6.99 7.11 5.08
N LYS A 78 -7.62 8.02 5.83
CA LYS A 78 -7.47 9.47 5.67
C LYS A 78 -6.00 9.91 5.74
N GLY A 79 -5.21 9.32 6.66
CA GLY A 79 -3.79 9.61 6.78
C GLY A 79 -3.00 9.19 5.54
N ALA A 80 -3.29 8.02 4.97
CA ALA A 80 -2.64 7.56 3.75
C ALA A 80 -3.04 8.40 2.53
N ILE A 81 -4.31 8.78 2.43
CA ILE A 81 -4.81 9.68 1.36
C ILE A 81 -4.15 11.06 1.44
N ASN A 82 -3.99 11.63 2.64
CA ASN A 82 -3.27 12.89 2.80
C ASN A 82 -1.82 12.78 2.33
N LYS A 83 -1.12 11.69 2.71
CA LYS A 83 0.26 11.41 2.28
C LYS A 83 0.39 11.17 0.78
N TYR A 84 -0.66 10.64 0.15
CA TYR A 84 -0.74 10.50 -1.30
C TYR A 84 -0.66 11.89 -1.95
N HIS A 85 -1.58 12.79 -1.57
CA HIS A 85 -1.66 14.12 -2.16
C HIS A 85 -0.46 15.01 -1.83
N SER A 86 0.10 14.90 -0.61
CA SER A 86 1.20 15.76 -0.17
C SER A 86 2.55 15.41 -0.79
N PHE A 87 2.80 14.14 -1.12
CA PHE A 87 4.14 13.69 -1.50
C PHE A 87 4.11 12.61 -2.57
N ILE A 88 3.42 11.49 -2.34
CA ILE A 88 3.57 10.31 -3.21
C ILE A 88 3.11 10.59 -4.64
N LYS A 89 2.05 11.39 -4.83
CA LYS A 89 1.59 11.80 -6.15
C LYS A 89 2.67 12.51 -6.98
N GLY A 90 3.53 13.32 -6.34
CA GLY A 90 4.64 14.00 -7.00
C GLY A 90 5.85 13.11 -7.29
N THR A 91 5.87 11.88 -6.77
CA THR A 91 6.96 10.91 -7.01
C THR A 91 6.66 9.92 -8.13
N ALA A 92 5.47 9.99 -8.73
CA ALA A 92 5.01 9.08 -9.78
C ALA A 92 5.86 9.17 -11.05
#